data_AF-A0A6I1QR36-F1
#
_entry.id   AF-A0A6I1QR36-F1
#
_cell.length_a   1.000
_cell.length_b   1.000
_cell.length_c   1.000
_cell.angle_alpha   90.00
_cell.angle_beta   90.00
_cell.angle_gamma   90.00
#
_symmetry.space_group_name_H-M   'P 1'
#
loop_
_entity.id
_entity.type
_entity.pdbx_description
1 polymer ?
#
loop_
_entity_poly.entity_id
_entity_poly.type
_entity_poly.pdbx_seq_one_letter_code
_entity_poly.pdbx_strand_id
1 'polypeptide(L)'
;MGGARRGTAPVVIVLAVVWAIAFMVSRAAFSPVGEASHCGVPHDPGEGGYQAAYQPHLNEVATTFERASANQLYGGAGAPWWLYNIERGPRGNRSPAGAPYVPPTLLKATGFVESSWFQADYDTARGSSGPPLVSFDCGYGIMQMTNALGYYMGDSSDPNGVKRNVAVDYQRNIAIGANVLIDKWNAAPEFRPVVGAGNPSILEDWYYAIWSYNGWAASNDPNSYPSTRPEYRCDGLNYTAVPYQERVVGCMRNPAQGLWSAIPVTYRRTLPAFVGCTGSCDTSSMDIPTPQPHHTEGGGGGGGDTTPPRVTVRRTLDRNANGHIDAIELRFNERVNDRFGGLRVAVGGYCDSDPSTLVQPCRYHTGGVNNNRMLVIFGEKRVFDTARTPRVRILSNQTLADAAGNLVRPETVGRIPADGAGPALVGARTVSRQSVEMRFSEKLSTPSVQKWDFVLIMRGRERLVTTMIKRGPTPHSAIWRLRTGTSGWSPNATGSVRFSSSGAAVTDFPGNWNIQVSFVRVRDGFP
;
A
#
# COMPACT_ATOMS: atom_id res chain seq x y z
N MET A 1 59.46 -25.51 -38.92
CA MET A 1 59.97 -24.24 -38.35
C MET A 1 58.79 -23.29 -38.30
N GLY A 2 58.20 -23.06 -37.12
CA GLY A 2 58.28 -21.77 -36.40
C GLY A 2 57.53 -20.67 -37.19
N GLY A 3 56.43 -20.08 -36.76
CA GLY A 3 56.03 -19.63 -35.44
C GLY A 3 55.42 -18.23 -35.61
N ALA A 4 54.50 -17.85 -34.73
CA ALA A 4 53.97 -16.50 -34.49
C ALA A 4 53.01 -15.87 -35.55
N ARG A 5 51.72 -15.83 -35.20
CA ARG A 5 50.88 -14.65 -35.46
C ARG A 5 50.47 -14.03 -34.12
N ARG A 6 50.93 -12.79 -33.92
CA ARG A 6 50.55 -11.89 -32.82
C ARG A 6 49.11 -11.43 -33.00
N GLY A 7 48.46 -11.21 -31.87
CA GLY A 7 47.04 -10.91 -31.78
C GLY A 7 46.67 -9.45 -32.04
N THR A 8 45.37 -9.29 -32.27
CA THR A 8 44.60 -8.06 -32.08
C THR A 8 43.32 -8.47 -31.36
N ALA A 9 43.13 -7.94 -30.15
CA ALA A 9 41.98 -8.21 -29.29
C ALA A 9 40.68 -7.67 -29.92
N PRO A 10 39.53 -8.36 -29.77
CA PRO A 10 38.25 -7.78 -30.13
C PRO A 10 37.78 -6.81 -29.05
N VAL A 11 37.40 -5.62 -29.51
CA VAL A 11 36.74 -4.57 -28.74
C VAL A 11 35.44 -5.14 -28.13
N VAL A 12 35.34 -5.09 -26.81
CA VAL A 12 34.11 -5.40 -26.07
C VAL A 12 33.16 -4.21 -26.26
N ILE A 13 32.18 -4.37 -27.14
CA ILE A 13 31.01 -3.49 -27.19
C ILE A 13 30.04 -4.03 -26.13
N VAL A 14 29.94 -3.31 -25.01
CA VAL A 14 28.91 -3.53 -23.99
C VAL A 14 27.58 -3.06 -24.57
N LEU A 15 26.80 -3.98 -25.12
CA LEU A 15 25.40 -3.75 -25.46
C LEU A 15 24.57 -3.78 -24.16
N ALA A 16 24.05 -2.61 -23.78
CA ALA A 16 23.04 -2.48 -22.75
C ALA A 16 21.77 -3.25 -23.18
N VAL A 17 21.48 -4.35 -22.49
CA VAL A 17 20.23 -5.10 -22.63
C VAL A 17 19.12 -4.30 -21.94
N VAL A 18 18.43 -3.44 -22.70
CA VAL A 18 17.13 -2.89 -22.30
C VAL A 18 16.10 -3.98 -22.57
N TRP A 19 15.60 -4.59 -21.50
CA TRP A 19 14.49 -5.55 -21.53
C TRP A 19 13.21 -4.86 -21.98
N ALA A 20 12.79 -5.09 -23.22
CA ALA A 20 11.42 -4.87 -23.68
C ALA A 20 10.68 -6.21 -23.62
N ILE A 21 9.94 -6.45 -22.53
CA ILE A 21 8.99 -7.57 -22.46
C ILE A 21 7.75 -7.12 -23.25
N ALA A 22 7.55 -7.70 -24.43
CA ALA A 22 6.36 -7.52 -25.23
C ALA A 22 5.17 -8.22 -24.56
N PHE A 23 4.29 -7.43 -23.95
CA PHE A 23 2.98 -7.86 -23.47
C PHE A 23 2.04 -8.08 -24.65
N MET A 24 1.51 -9.30 -24.83
CA MET A 24 0.40 -9.57 -25.75
C MET A 24 -0.86 -9.95 -24.96
N VAL A 25 -1.44 -8.98 -24.27
CA VAL A 25 -2.88 -8.76 -24.44
C VAL A 25 -2.93 -7.86 -25.67
N SER A 26 -3.55 -8.27 -26.77
CA SER A 26 -3.48 -7.52 -28.03
C SER A 26 -3.89 -6.06 -27.80
N ARG A 27 -2.96 -5.11 -28.03
CA ARG A 27 -3.21 -3.66 -27.99
C ARG A 27 -4.43 -3.23 -28.84
N ALA A 28 -4.86 -4.06 -29.79
CA ALA A 28 -6.02 -3.85 -30.63
C ALA A 28 -7.39 -3.98 -29.93
N ALA A 29 -7.46 -4.54 -28.71
CA ALA A 29 -8.73 -4.77 -27.99
C ALA A 29 -9.11 -3.65 -27.01
N PHE A 30 -8.26 -2.62 -26.91
CA PHE A 30 -8.40 -1.49 -25.98
C PHE A 30 -8.16 -0.21 -26.78
N SER A 31 -9.01 0.79 -26.59
CA SER A 31 -8.91 2.07 -27.31
C SER A 31 -9.51 3.18 -26.45
N PRO A 32 -9.10 4.44 -26.63
CA PRO A 32 -9.84 5.57 -26.08
C PRO A 32 -11.22 5.57 -26.74
N VAL A 33 -12.24 5.12 -26.00
CA VAL A 33 -13.60 5.04 -26.53
C VAL A 33 -14.18 6.46 -26.54
N GLY A 34 -14.53 6.96 -27.72
CA GLY A 34 -15.20 8.25 -27.91
C GLY A 34 -16.44 8.40 -27.03
N GLU A 35 -16.75 9.63 -26.63
CA GLU A 35 -17.93 9.96 -25.79
C GLU A 35 -19.26 9.41 -26.36
N ALA A 36 -19.37 9.26 -27.68
CA ALA A 36 -20.55 8.75 -28.39
C ALA A 36 -20.60 7.20 -28.53
N SER A 37 -19.65 6.48 -27.96
CA SER A 37 -19.59 5.02 -28.02
C SER A 37 -20.44 4.36 -26.94
N HIS A 38 -20.91 3.13 -27.18
CA HIS A 38 -21.67 2.35 -26.20
C HIS A 38 -20.93 2.15 -24.87
N CYS A 39 -19.59 2.17 -24.88
CA CYS A 39 -18.74 2.08 -23.70
C CYS A 39 -18.16 3.44 -23.26
N GLY A 40 -18.66 4.57 -23.76
CA GLY A 40 -18.14 5.91 -23.45
C GLY A 40 -18.26 6.25 -21.97
N VAL A 41 -17.26 6.94 -21.43
CA VAL A 41 -17.28 7.42 -20.04
C VAL A 41 -17.96 8.80 -20.00
N PRO A 42 -18.99 9.03 -19.17
CA PRO A 42 -19.70 10.32 -19.10
C PRO A 42 -18.81 11.50 -18.63
N HIS A 43 -19.15 12.70 -19.08
CA HIS A 43 -18.47 13.97 -18.79
C HIS A 43 -19.34 14.97 -18.03
N ASP A 44 -18.70 15.85 -17.25
CA ASP A 44 -19.39 16.97 -16.63
C ASP A 44 -19.83 17.99 -17.72
N PRO A 45 -21.07 18.52 -17.67
CA PRO A 45 -21.53 19.49 -18.66
C PRO A 45 -20.65 20.76 -18.64
N GLY A 46 -19.93 21.01 -19.72
CA GLY A 46 -19.09 22.21 -19.89
C GLY A 46 -17.58 21.97 -19.90
N GLU A 47 -17.12 20.75 -19.60
CA GLU A 47 -15.73 20.33 -19.81
C GLU A 47 -15.61 19.58 -21.14
N GLY A 48 -14.96 20.19 -22.15
CA GLY A 48 -14.65 19.50 -23.41
C GLY A 48 -13.42 18.60 -23.27
N GLY A 49 -13.54 17.31 -23.62
CA GLY A 49 -12.43 16.34 -23.75
C GLY A 49 -12.47 15.17 -22.75
N TYR A 50 -11.81 14.05 -23.10
CA TYR A 50 -11.79 12.76 -22.38
C TYR A 50 -11.49 12.87 -20.86
N GLN A 51 -12.25 12.15 -20.01
CA GLN A 51 -12.07 12.11 -18.56
C GLN A 51 -10.74 11.42 -18.25
N ALA A 52 -9.82 12.11 -17.59
CA ALA A 52 -8.49 11.56 -17.37
C ALA A 52 -8.46 10.64 -16.14
N ALA A 53 -8.07 9.38 -16.34
CA ALA A 53 -7.77 8.43 -15.27
C ALA A 53 -6.31 8.54 -14.87
N TYR A 54 -6.02 8.61 -13.56
CA TYR A 54 -4.65 8.53 -13.05
C TYR A 54 -4.15 7.09 -13.14
N GLN A 55 -2.98 6.88 -13.76
CA GLN A 55 -2.32 5.59 -13.82
C GLN A 55 -1.36 5.44 -12.62
N PRO A 56 -1.72 4.68 -11.57
CA PRO A 56 -0.91 4.57 -10.36
C PRO A 56 0.43 3.86 -10.57
N HIS A 57 1.41 4.19 -9.73
CA HIS A 57 2.64 3.42 -9.57
C HIS A 57 2.34 2.03 -8.97
N LEU A 58 3.21 1.06 -9.24
CA LEU A 58 3.01 -0.34 -8.82
C LEU A 58 2.87 -0.49 -7.29
N ASN A 59 3.62 0.30 -6.52
CA ASN A 59 3.55 0.32 -5.06
C ASN A 59 2.23 0.93 -4.54
N GLU A 60 1.70 1.94 -5.22
CA GLU A 60 0.39 2.52 -4.91
C GLU A 60 -0.71 1.48 -5.14
N VAL A 61 -0.69 0.79 -6.29
CA VAL A 61 -1.65 -0.29 -6.60
C VAL A 61 -1.58 -1.40 -5.56
N ALA A 62 -0.39 -1.92 -5.29
CA ALA A 62 -0.20 -3.00 -4.32
C ALA A 62 -0.71 -2.61 -2.92
N THR A 63 -0.44 -1.36 -2.49
CA THR A 63 -0.93 -0.82 -1.21
C THR A 63 -2.45 -0.68 -1.20
N THR A 64 -3.04 -0.23 -2.31
CA THR A 64 -4.49 -0.06 -2.45
C THR A 64 -5.20 -1.41 -2.39
N PHE A 65 -4.69 -2.46 -3.01
CA PHE A 65 -5.25 -3.82 -2.87
C PHE A 65 -5.20 -4.34 -1.42
N GLU A 66 -4.09 -4.10 -0.71
CA GLU A 66 -3.96 -4.46 0.71
C GLU A 66 -4.98 -3.70 1.57
N ARG A 67 -5.17 -2.41 1.32
CA ARG A 67 -6.18 -1.63 2.05
C ARG A 67 -7.60 -2.05 1.70
N ALA A 68 -7.86 -2.36 0.43
CA ALA A 68 -9.14 -2.85 -0.03
C ALA A 68 -9.51 -4.16 0.67
N SER A 69 -8.57 -5.10 0.82
CA SER A 69 -8.84 -6.42 1.43
C SER A 69 -9.51 -6.39 2.80
N ALA A 70 -9.33 -5.32 3.57
CA ALA A 70 -9.84 -5.17 4.92
C ALA A 70 -10.67 -3.89 5.08
N ASN A 71 -11.22 -3.36 3.98
CA ASN A 71 -12.13 -2.21 3.98
C ASN A 71 -11.50 -0.90 4.53
N GLN A 72 -10.22 -0.66 4.20
CA GLN A 72 -9.41 0.43 4.75
C GLN A 72 -9.19 1.59 3.76
N LEU A 73 -9.85 1.60 2.60
CA LEU A 73 -9.66 2.66 1.60
C LEU A 73 -10.36 3.98 1.98
N TYR A 74 -11.52 3.91 2.63
CA TYR A 74 -12.40 5.08 2.79
C TYR A 74 -12.83 5.39 4.24
N GLY A 75 -12.02 5.02 5.24
CA GLY A 75 -12.16 5.57 6.59
C GLY A 75 -13.24 4.96 7.50
N GLY A 76 -13.78 3.77 7.20
CA GLY A 76 -14.66 3.04 8.13
C GLY A 76 -16.12 2.93 7.68
N ALA A 77 -16.93 2.30 8.55
CA ALA A 77 -18.32 1.91 8.26
C ALA A 77 -19.17 3.14 7.90
N GLY A 78 -19.81 3.10 6.73
CA GLY A 78 -20.65 4.20 6.22
C GLY A 78 -20.05 5.01 5.07
N ALA A 79 -18.82 4.72 4.62
CA ALA A 79 -18.33 5.25 3.35
C ALA A 79 -19.15 4.69 2.16
N PRO A 80 -19.34 5.44 1.05
CA PRO A 80 -20.22 5.01 -0.06
C PRO A 80 -19.82 3.70 -0.76
N TRP A 81 -18.65 3.14 -0.43
CA TRP A 81 -18.06 1.94 -1.04
C TRP A 81 -17.52 0.98 0.02
N TRP A 82 -18.19 0.94 1.18
CA TRP A 82 -17.93 0.00 2.25
C TRP A 82 -18.06 -1.44 1.74
N LEU A 83 -17.11 -2.31 2.12
CA LEU A 83 -17.20 -3.72 1.76
C LEU A 83 -18.37 -4.44 2.46
N TYR A 84 -19.04 -5.35 1.78
CA TYR A 84 -20.10 -6.16 2.38
C TYR A 84 -19.60 -7.16 3.42
N ASN A 85 -20.47 -7.52 4.34
CA ASN A 85 -20.20 -8.64 5.24
C ASN A 85 -20.02 -9.92 4.43
N ILE A 86 -19.04 -10.72 4.83
CA ILE A 86 -18.73 -11.97 4.16
C ILE A 86 -19.33 -13.13 4.93
N GLU A 87 -19.99 -14.02 4.19
CA GLU A 87 -20.52 -15.24 4.75
C GLU A 87 -19.44 -16.27 5.04
N ARG A 88 -19.64 -17.08 6.08
CA ARG A 88 -18.68 -18.10 6.52
C ARG A 88 -19.39 -19.36 6.92
N GLY A 89 -18.73 -20.49 6.75
CA GLY A 89 -19.21 -21.79 7.21
C GLY A 89 -19.59 -22.74 6.08
N PRO A 90 -19.84 -24.02 6.42
CA PRO A 90 -20.19 -25.05 5.44
C PRO A 90 -21.59 -24.79 4.87
N ARG A 91 -21.92 -25.41 3.73
CA ARG A 91 -23.21 -25.27 3.00
C ARG A 91 -24.44 -25.22 3.90
N GLY A 92 -24.58 -26.16 4.85
CA GLY A 92 -25.76 -26.26 5.72
C GLY A 92 -25.80 -25.26 6.88
N ASN A 93 -24.75 -24.44 7.08
CA ASN A 93 -24.64 -23.52 8.21
C ASN A 93 -23.78 -22.30 7.86
N ARG A 94 -24.07 -21.63 6.75
CA ARG A 94 -23.43 -20.35 6.42
C ARG A 94 -24.03 -19.21 7.23
N SER A 95 -23.17 -18.32 7.72
CA SER A 95 -23.57 -17.16 8.53
C SER A 95 -23.04 -15.85 7.92
N PRO A 96 -23.88 -14.80 7.77
CA PRO A 96 -23.51 -13.50 7.22
C PRO A 96 -22.84 -12.56 8.23
N ALA A 97 -22.44 -13.05 9.41
CA ALA A 97 -21.89 -12.23 10.50
C ALA A 97 -20.38 -11.92 10.37
N GLY A 98 -19.74 -12.30 9.26
CA GLY A 98 -18.31 -12.10 9.07
C GLY A 98 -17.94 -10.66 8.71
N ALA A 99 -16.91 -10.13 9.38
CA ALA A 99 -16.30 -8.86 8.99
C ALA A 99 -15.84 -8.93 7.51
N PRO A 100 -16.04 -7.85 6.72
CA PRO A 100 -15.65 -7.82 5.32
C PRO A 100 -14.18 -8.16 5.11
N TYR A 101 -13.91 -9.12 4.21
CA TYR A 101 -12.55 -9.55 3.92
C TYR A 101 -12.45 -10.23 2.56
N VAL A 102 -11.45 -9.86 1.76
CA VAL A 102 -11.02 -10.61 0.58
C VAL A 102 -9.51 -10.76 0.63
N PRO A 103 -8.92 -11.95 0.46
CA PRO A 103 -7.47 -12.12 0.50
C PRO A 103 -6.73 -11.12 -0.44
N PRO A 104 -5.77 -10.30 0.06
CA PRO A 104 -5.10 -9.27 -0.76
C PRO A 104 -4.32 -9.83 -1.96
N THR A 105 -3.68 -10.98 -1.85
CA THR A 105 -2.99 -11.66 -2.96
C THR A 105 -3.99 -12.14 -4.02
N LEU A 106 -5.18 -12.59 -3.60
CA LEU A 106 -6.28 -12.87 -4.53
C LEU A 106 -6.70 -11.61 -5.26
N LEU A 107 -6.96 -10.49 -4.56
CA LEU A 107 -7.33 -9.22 -5.21
C LEU A 107 -6.27 -8.73 -6.19
N LYS A 108 -4.99 -8.79 -5.80
CA LYS A 108 -3.84 -8.45 -6.63
C LYS A 108 -3.79 -9.29 -7.90
N ALA A 109 -3.92 -10.61 -7.76
CA ALA A 109 -3.89 -11.53 -8.88
C ALA A 109 -5.07 -11.34 -9.83
N THR A 110 -6.29 -11.14 -9.29
CA THR A 110 -7.47 -10.81 -10.09
C THR A 110 -7.24 -9.53 -10.88
N GLY A 111 -6.89 -8.41 -10.24
CA GLY A 111 -6.65 -7.15 -10.94
C GLY A 111 -5.48 -7.21 -11.94
N PHE A 112 -4.49 -8.05 -11.69
CA PHE A 112 -3.41 -8.26 -12.66
C PHE A 112 -3.90 -9.04 -13.88
N VAL A 113 -4.65 -10.13 -13.68
CA VAL A 113 -5.25 -10.90 -14.78
C VAL A 113 -6.21 -10.04 -15.61
N GLU A 114 -6.95 -9.14 -14.97
CA GLU A 114 -7.90 -8.25 -15.64
C GLU A 114 -7.22 -7.15 -16.47
N SER A 115 -6.19 -6.48 -15.95
CA SER A 115 -5.66 -5.26 -16.57
C SER A 115 -4.15 -5.08 -16.52
N SER A 116 -3.40 -6.05 -15.98
CA SER A 116 -1.97 -5.87 -15.64
C SER A 116 -1.72 -4.64 -14.75
N TRP A 117 -2.69 -4.33 -13.87
CA TRP A 117 -2.68 -3.16 -12.98
C TRP A 117 -2.70 -1.81 -13.72
N PHE A 118 -3.46 -1.70 -14.80
CA PHE A 118 -3.71 -0.46 -15.52
C PHE A 118 -5.12 0.08 -15.22
N GLN A 119 -5.19 1.32 -14.76
CA GLN A 119 -6.44 2.07 -14.62
C GLN A 119 -6.70 2.95 -15.85
N ALA A 120 -5.65 3.56 -16.38
CA ALA A 120 -5.68 4.31 -17.62
C ALA A 120 -5.20 3.42 -18.79
N ASP A 121 -5.39 3.90 -20.01
CA ASP A 121 -4.95 3.25 -21.23
C ASP A 121 -3.48 2.80 -21.15
N TYR A 122 -3.14 1.68 -21.79
CA TYR A 122 -1.81 1.05 -21.71
C TYR A 122 -0.64 1.95 -22.16
N ASP A 123 -0.91 2.98 -22.97
CA ASP A 123 0.11 3.96 -23.37
C ASP A 123 0.32 5.07 -22.33
N THR A 124 -0.52 5.13 -21.28
CA THR A 124 -0.39 6.09 -20.18
C THR A 124 0.72 5.66 -19.23
N ALA A 125 1.75 6.51 -19.08
CA ALA A 125 2.83 6.26 -18.14
C ALA A 125 2.34 6.24 -16.68
N ARG A 126 2.89 5.34 -15.85
CA ARG A 126 2.63 5.34 -14.40
C ARG A 126 3.07 6.66 -13.77
N GLY A 127 2.22 7.23 -12.93
CA GLY A 127 2.39 8.57 -12.35
C GLY A 127 1.79 9.70 -13.20
N SER A 128 1.17 9.39 -14.34
CA SER A 128 0.49 10.34 -15.23
C SER A 128 -1.00 10.04 -15.34
N SER A 129 -1.76 10.97 -15.91
CA SER A 129 -3.17 10.75 -16.25
C SER A 129 -3.36 10.65 -17.76
N GLY A 130 -4.29 9.80 -18.19
CA GLY A 130 -4.62 9.57 -19.59
C GLY A 130 -6.04 9.05 -19.75
N PRO A 131 -6.46 8.64 -20.96
CA PRO A 131 -7.78 8.05 -21.16
C PRO A 131 -8.01 6.86 -20.22
N PRO A 132 -9.24 6.62 -19.73
CA PRO A 132 -9.54 5.46 -18.90
C PRO A 132 -9.30 4.17 -19.68
N LEU A 133 -8.83 3.12 -19.01
CA LEU A 133 -8.76 1.80 -19.64
C LEU A 133 -10.17 1.27 -19.83
N VAL A 134 -10.57 1.01 -21.07
CA VAL A 134 -11.86 0.42 -21.41
C VAL A 134 -11.67 -0.74 -22.39
N SER A 135 -12.16 -1.93 -22.03
CA SER A 135 -12.17 -3.09 -22.92
C SER A 135 -13.33 -3.07 -23.91
N PHE A 136 -13.22 -3.89 -24.95
CA PHE A 136 -14.24 -4.05 -25.99
C PHE A 136 -15.63 -4.49 -25.46
N ASP A 137 -15.69 -5.14 -24.30
CA ASP A 137 -16.92 -5.57 -23.62
C ASP A 137 -17.40 -4.57 -22.54
N CYS A 138 -16.91 -3.33 -22.61
CA CYS A 138 -17.21 -2.25 -21.67
C CYS A 138 -16.78 -2.55 -20.21
N GLY A 139 -15.63 -3.18 -20.00
CA GLY A 139 -14.95 -3.28 -18.71
C GLY A 139 -14.07 -2.05 -18.47
N TYR A 140 -14.19 -1.41 -17.30
CA TYR A 140 -13.50 -0.16 -16.96
C TYR A 140 -12.40 -0.41 -15.92
N GLY A 141 -11.21 0.12 -16.18
CA GLY A 141 -10.14 0.30 -15.21
C GLY A 141 -9.50 -0.99 -14.68
N ILE A 142 -8.87 -0.87 -13.52
CA ILE A 142 -7.89 -1.85 -13.02
C ILE A 142 -8.45 -3.23 -12.67
N MET A 143 -9.72 -3.31 -12.32
CA MET A 143 -10.44 -4.57 -12.08
C MET A 143 -11.44 -4.90 -13.20
N GLN A 144 -11.45 -4.15 -14.31
CA GLN A 144 -12.33 -4.36 -15.47
C GLN A 144 -13.83 -4.47 -15.10
N MET A 145 -14.34 -3.51 -14.34
CA MET A 145 -15.74 -3.46 -13.91
C MET A 145 -16.66 -3.22 -15.11
N THR A 146 -17.70 -4.04 -15.33
CA THR A 146 -18.57 -3.94 -16.51
C THR A 146 -19.94 -3.34 -16.21
N ASN A 147 -20.59 -2.77 -17.22
CA ASN A 147 -21.98 -2.25 -17.12
C ASN A 147 -23.02 -3.31 -16.70
N ALA A 148 -22.73 -4.61 -16.89
CA ALA A 148 -23.60 -5.71 -16.42
C ALA A 148 -23.74 -5.73 -14.89
N LEU A 149 -22.88 -5.00 -14.17
CA LEU A 149 -22.95 -4.76 -12.74
C LEU A 149 -23.86 -3.56 -12.42
N GLY A 150 -25.03 -3.41 -13.06
CA GLY A 150 -25.87 -2.19 -13.00
C GLY A 150 -26.16 -1.64 -11.60
N TYR A 151 -26.12 -2.47 -10.55
CA TYR A 151 -26.16 -2.05 -9.14
C TYR A 151 -24.92 -1.25 -8.69
N TYR A 152 -23.73 -1.62 -9.18
CA TYR A 152 -22.43 -1.03 -8.87
C TYR A 152 -22.01 0.10 -9.80
N MET A 153 -22.53 0.12 -11.03
CA MET A 153 -22.03 1.00 -12.10
C MET A 153 -23.03 2.10 -12.49
N GLY A 154 -24.27 2.05 -11.99
CA GLY A 154 -25.35 2.95 -12.43
C GLY A 154 -25.91 2.56 -13.81
N ASP A 155 -27.01 3.18 -14.22
CA ASP A 155 -27.59 2.97 -15.55
C ASP A 155 -26.88 3.82 -16.63
N SER A 156 -27.34 3.72 -17.88
CA SER A 156 -26.74 4.41 -19.04
C SER A 156 -26.81 5.94 -18.98
N SER A 157 -27.56 6.53 -18.04
CA SER A 157 -27.62 7.98 -17.83
C SER A 157 -26.64 8.50 -16.78
N ASP A 158 -25.94 7.61 -16.06
CA ASP A 158 -25.00 7.88 -14.94
C ASP A 158 -25.37 9.09 -14.05
N PRO A 159 -26.61 9.19 -13.54
CA PRO A 159 -27.10 10.40 -12.88
C PRO A 159 -26.39 10.70 -11.55
N ASN A 160 -25.64 9.72 -11.02
CA ASN A 160 -24.86 9.81 -9.78
C ASN A 160 -23.34 9.81 -10.03
N GLY A 161 -22.89 9.82 -11.30
CA GLY A 161 -21.46 9.83 -11.67
C GLY A 161 -20.70 8.55 -11.26
N VAL A 162 -21.38 7.44 -10.99
CA VAL A 162 -20.78 6.19 -10.51
C VAL A 162 -19.89 5.58 -11.58
N LYS A 163 -20.40 5.41 -12.81
CA LYS A 163 -19.64 4.87 -13.94
C LYS A 163 -18.38 5.70 -14.20
N ARG A 164 -18.54 7.03 -14.24
CA ARG A 164 -17.41 7.97 -14.37
C ARG A 164 -16.37 7.75 -13.29
N ASN A 165 -16.78 7.73 -12.04
CA ASN A 165 -15.84 7.58 -10.92
C ASN A 165 -15.12 6.23 -10.94
N VAL A 166 -15.77 5.13 -11.35
CA VAL A 166 -15.10 3.82 -11.50
C VAL A 166 -14.06 3.82 -12.62
N ALA A 167 -14.32 4.57 -13.69
CA ALA A 167 -13.40 4.69 -14.82
C ALA A 167 -12.15 5.53 -14.49
N VAL A 168 -12.24 6.52 -13.60
CA VAL A 168 -11.11 7.43 -13.31
C VAL A 168 -10.42 7.23 -11.96
N ASP A 169 -11.10 6.65 -10.97
CA ASP A 169 -10.56 6.40 -9.62
C ASP A 169 -10.22 4.92 -9.42
N TYR A 170 -8.92 4.60 -9.47
CA TYR A 170 -8.42 3.25 -9.27
C TYR A 170 -8.72 2.66 -7.89
N GLN A 171 -8.83 3.49 -6.85
CA GLN A 171 -9.15 3.00 -5.50
C GLN A 171 -10.61 2.57 -5.44
N ARG A 172 -11.51 3.34 -6.07
CA ARG A 172 -12.93 3.01 -6.15
C ARG A 172 -13.14 1.76 -7.00
N ASN A 173 -12.45 1.69 -8.13
CA ASN A 173 -12.47 0.53 -9.03
C ASN A 173 -12.07 -0.76 -8.27
N ILE A 174 -10.99 -0.71 -7.49
CA ILE A 174 -10.54 -1.81 -6.64
C ILE A 174 -11.58 -2.16 -5.56
N ALA A 175 -12.14 -1.17 -4.87
CA ALA A 175 -13.13 -1.39 -3.83
C ALA A 175 -14.39 -2.10 -4.36
N ILE A 176 -14.88 -1.70 -5.54
CA ILE A 176 -16.02 -2.35 -6.19
C ILE A 176 -15.64 -3.76 -6.65
N GLY A 177 -14.45 -3.95 -7.23
CA GLY A 177 -13.97 -5.29 -7.59
C GLY A 177 -13.90 -6.25 -6.39
N ALA A 178 -13.51 -5.76 -5.21
CA ALA A 178 -13.56 -6.54 -3.98
C ALA A 178 -15.00 -6.86 -3.55
N ASN A 179 -15.93 -5.92 -3.65
CA ASN A 179 -17.35 -6.18 -3.37
C ASN A 179 -17.96 -7.21 -4.33
N VAL A 180 -17.62 -7.17 -5.61
CA VAL A 180 -18.08 -8.17 -6.58
C VAL A 180 -17.58 -9.56 -6.19
N LEU A 181 -16.33 -9.71 -5.74
CA LEU A 181 -15.84 -10.99 -5.23
C LEU A 181 -16.60 -11.47 -3.99
N ILE A 182 -16.90 -10.58 -3.05
CA ILE A 182 -17.70 -10.90 -1.86
C ILE A 182 -19.10 -11.34 -2.28
N ASP A 183 -19.75 -10.66 -3.23
CA ASP A 183 -21.05 -11.08 -3.77
C ASP A 183 -20.98 -12.46 -4.40
N LYS A 184 -19.95 -12.74 -5.21
CA LYS A 184 -19.77 -14.06 -5.82
C LYS A 184 -19.54 -15.15 -4.78
N TRP A 185 -18.87 -14.82 -3.69
CA TRP A 185 -18.65 -15.71 -2.56
C TRP A 185 -19.95 -15.96 -1.77
N ASN A 186 -20.71 -14.90 -1.48
CA ASN A 186 -21.99 -14.95 -0.77
C ASN A 186 -23.12 -15.53 -1.63
N ALA A 187 -22.93 -15.69 -2.94
CA ALA A 187 -23.87 -16.40 -3.80
C ALA A 187 -23.89 -17.92 -3.56
N ALA A 188 -22.98 -18.45 -2.74
CA ALA A 188 -23.00 -19.83 -2.28
C ALA A 188 -23.69 -19.93 -0.91
N PRO A 189 -24.54 -20.94 -0.66
CA PRO A 189 -24.80 -22.11 -1.51
C PRO A 189 -25.90 -21.96 -2.57
N GLU A 190 -26.67 -20.87 -2.55
CA GLU A 190 -27.96 -20.73 -3.24
C GLU A 190 -27.85 -20.74 -4.76
N PHE A 191 -26.74 -20.21 -5.27
CA PHE A 191 -26.46 -20.06 -6.69
C PHE A 191 -25.08 -20.59 -7.07
N ARG A 192 -24.19 -20.83 -6.10
CA ARG A 192 -22.81 -21.28 -6.33
C ARG A 192 -22.44 -22.45 -5.41
N PRO A 193 -21.53 -23.34 -5.84
CA PRO A 193 -21.06 -24.41 -4.98
C PRO A 193 -20.13 -23.87 -3.88
N VAL A 194 -19.96 -24.66 -2.82
CA VAL A 194 -19.09 -24.36 -1.70
C VAL A 194 -17.82 -25.19 -1.80
N VAL A 195 -16.68 -24.56 -1.53
CA VAL A 195 -15.41 -25.28 -1.31
C VAL A 195 -15.20 -25.44 0.19
N GLY A 196 -14.93 -26.68 0.61
CA GLY A 196 -14.62 -27.03 2.00
C GLY A 196 -15.66 -26.54 2.99
N ALA A 197 -15.18 -25.79 4.00
CA ALA A 197 -16.01 -25.22 5.05
C ALA A 197 -16.35 -23.74 4.80
N GLY A 198 -16.14 -23.23 3.58
CA GLY A 198 -16.42 -21.83 3.24
C GLY A 198 -15.66 -20.86 4.14
N ASN A 199 -14.33 -21.01 4.25
CA ASN A 199 -13.50 -20.15 5.07
C ASN A 199 -12.81 -19.08 4.19
N PRO A 200 -13.21 -17.80 4.27
CA PRO A 200 -12.68 -16.77 3.37
C PRO A 200 -11.21 -16.40 3.65
N SER A 201 -10.61 -16.91 4.74
CA SER A 201 -9.18 -16.78 4.98
C SER A 201 -8.35 -17.77 4.16
N ILE A 202 -8.95 -18.85 3.66
CA ILE A 202 -8.29 -19.89 2.86
C ILE A 202 -8.41 -19.54 1.38
N LEU A 203 -7.28 -19.39 0.68
CA LEU A 203 -7.22 -18.95 -0.72
C LEU A 203 -7.91 -19.94 -1.67
N GLU A 204 -7.78 -21.24 -1.40
CA GLU A 204 -8.40 -22.29 -2.22
C GLU A 204 -9.92 -22.30 -2.12
N ASP A 205 -10.49 -21.85 -0.99
CA ASP A 205 -11.94 -21.85 -0.81
C ASP A 205 -12.63 -20.83 -1.75
N TRP A 206 -11.89 -19.86 -2.28
CA TRP A 206 -12.41 -18.83 -3.19
C TRP A 206 -12.61 -19.29 -4.63
N TYR A 207 -12.25 -20.54 -4.96
CA TYR A 207 -12.18 -21.01 -6.34
C TYR A 207 -13.45 -20.74 -7.17
N TYR A 208 -14.64 -21.03 -6.62
CA TYR A 208 -15.91 -20.78 -7.33
C TYR A 208 -16.31 -19.31 -7.37
N ALA A 209 -15.90 -18.49 -6.40
CA ALA A 209 -16.10 -17.05 -6.42
C ALA A 209 -15.23 -16.40 -7.50
N ILE A 210 -13.97 -16.85 -7.64
CA ILE A 210 -13.05 -16.41 -8.71
C ILE A 210 -13.61 -16.78 -10.08
N TRP A 211 -14.07 -18.01 -10.29
CA TRP A 211 -14.72 -18.40 -11.54
C TRP A 211 -15.92 -17.47 -11.82
N SER A 212 -16.78 -17.27 -10.83
CA SER A 212 -17.96 -16.43 -10.96
C SER A 212 -17.66 -14.94 -11.21
N TYR A 213 -16.45 -14.48 -10.91
CA TYR A 213 -16.02 -13.11 -11.13
C TYR A 213 -15.99 -12.79 -12.63
N ASN A 214 -15.33 -13.64 -13.41
CA ASN A 214 -15.34 -13.54 -14.87
C ASN A 214 -16.71 -13.93 -15.45
N GLY A 215 -17.31 -14.99 -14.91
CA GLY A 215 -18.66 -15.39 -15.29
C GLY A 215 -18.93 -16.86 -14.98
N TRP A 216 -20.08 -17.12 -14.33
CA TRP A 216 -20.56 -18.47 -14.07
C TRP A 216 -21.18 -19.09 -15.33
N ALA A 217 -20.31 -19.56 -16.22
CA ALA A 217 -20.69 -20.10 -17.52
C ALA A 217 -19.89 -21.36 -17.86
N ALA A 218 -20.48 -22.22 -18.68
CA ALA A 218 -19.86 -23.46 -19.16
C ALA A 218 -18.57 -23.22 -19.96
N SER A 219 -18.43 -22.06 -20.60
CA SER A 219 -17.20 -21.64 -21.30
C SER A 219 -15.98 -21.53 -20.38
N ASN A 220 -16.21 -21.37 -19.06
CA ASN A 220 -15.17 -21.29 -18.04
C ASN A 220 -15.00 -22.60 -17.23
N ASP A 221 -15.72 -23.66 -17.61
CA ASP A 221 -15.62 -24.97 -16.97
C ASP A 221 -14.23 -25.59 -17.20
N PRO A 222 -13.43 -25.86 -16.14
CA PRO A 222 -12.11 -26.47 -16.28
C PRO A 222 -12.14 -27.89 -16.88
N ASN A 223 -13.29 -28.56 -16.85
CA ASN A 223 -13.48 -29.86 -17.50
C ASN A 223 -13.48 -29.77 -19.04
N SER A 224 -13.72 -28.58 -19.60
CA SER A 224 -13.62 -28.31 -21.04
C SER A 224 -12.18 -28.13 -21.52
N TYR A 225 -11.20 -28.15 -20.62
CA TYR A 225 -9.78 -27.97 -20.94
C TYR A 225 -9.00 -29.27 -20.74
N PRO A 226 -7.94 -29.54 -21.54
CA PRO A 226 -7.10 -30.72 -21.38
C PRO A 226 -6.51 -30.82 -19.97
N SER A 227 -6.41 -32.02 -19.41
CA SER A 227 -5.78 -32.25 -18.10
C SER A 227 -4.29 -31.87 -18.10
N THR A 228 -3.65 -31.90 -19.26
CA THR A 228 -2.25 -31.54 -19.52
C THR A 228 -2.00 -30.04 -19.71
N ARG A 229 -3.02 -29.19 -19.58
CA ARG A 229 -2.88 -27.72 -19.76
C ARG A 229 -1.77 -27.15 -18.87
N PRO A 230 -1.01 -26.15 -19.36
CA PRO A 230 0.05 -25.53 -18.58
C PRO A 230 -0.50 -24.80 -17.35
N GLU A 231 0.37 -24.43 -16.43
CA GLU A 231 0.02 -23.49 -15.36
C GLU A 231 0.20 -22.05 -15.88
N TYR A 232 -0.74 -21.17 -15.56
CA TYR A 232 -0.63 -19.76 -15.91
C TYR A 232 0.42 -19.05 -15.06
N ARG A 233 1.20 -18.19 -15.70
CA ARG A 233 2.16 -17.31 -15.05
C ARG A 233 1.73 -15.88 -15.34
N CYS A 234 1.90 -14.99 -14.37
CA CYS A 234 1.53 -13.59 -14.56
C CYS A 234 2.50 -12.80 -15.47
N ASP A 235 3.20 -13.49 -16.35
CA ASP A 235 3.95 -12.95 -17.48
C ASP A 235 3.14 -12.95 -18.80
N GLY A 236 1.89 -13.43 -18.76
CA GLY A 236 0.95 -13.39 -19.89
C GLY A 236 1.00 -14.62 -20.81
N LEU A 237 1.88 -15.58 -20.55
CA LEU A 237 1.96 -16.80 -21.34
C LEU A 237 0.74 -17.71 -21.12
N ASN A 238 0.29 -18.38 -22.18
CA ASN A 238 -0.79 -19.38 -22.16
C ASN A 238 -2.17 -18.84 -21.74
N TYR A 239 -2.42 -17.54 -21.90
CA TYR A 239 -3.67 -16.89 -21.46
C TYR A 239 -4.93 -17.65 -21.93
N THR A 240 -5.01 -18.08 -23.19
CA THR A 240 -6.19 -18.80 -23.73
C THR A 240 -6.20 -20.30 -23.44
N ALA A 241 -5.11 -20.87 -22.92
CA ALA A 241 -4.96 -22.32 -22.74
C ALA A 241 -5.47 -22.81 -21.37
N VAL A 242 -5.83 -21.90 -20.47
CA VAL A 242 -6.34 -22.21 -19.12
C VAL A 242 -7.64 -21.46 -18.83
N PRO A 243 -8.53 -22.04 -18.00
CA PRO A 243 -9.74 -21.35 -17.58
C PRO A 243 -9.42 -20.20 -16.61
N TYR A 244 -10.33 -19.22 -16.51
CA TYR A 244 -10.09 -17.97 -15.81
C TYR A 244 -9.61 -18.12 -14.36
N GLN A 245 -10.28 -18.95 -13.57
CA GLN A 245 -9.93 -19.17 -12.18
C GLN A 245 -8.53 -19.76 -11.98
N GLU A 246 -8.06 -20.57 -12.94
CA GLU A 246 -6.68 -21.07 -12.93
C GLU A 246 -5.66 -20.01 -13.37
N ARG A 247 -6.08 -18.98 -14.11
CA ARG A 247 -5.24 -17.80 -14.38
C ARG A 247 -4.99 -17.01 -13.10
N VAL A 248 -6.05 -16.71 -12.36
CA VAL A 248 -5.93 -15.98 -11.08
C VAL A 248 -5.12 -16.80 -10.08
N VAL A 249 -5.44 -18.09 -9.91
CA VAL A 249 -4.69 -18.96 -8.99
C VAL A 249 -3.24 -19.15 -9.44
N GLY A 250 -2.98 -19.40 -10.73
CA GLY A 250 -1.62 -19.48 -11.28
C GLY A 250 -0.83 -18.19 -11.12
N CYS A 251 -1.49 -17.03 -11.21
CA CYS A 251 -0.90 -15.73 -10.94
C CYS A 251 -0.51 -15.54 -9.47
N MET A 252 -1.34 -16.00 -8.52
CA MET A 252 -0.98 -16.00 -7.09
C MET A 252 0.30 -16.82 -6.82
N ARG A 253 0.46 -17.93 -7.55
CA ARG A 253 1.64 -18.83 -7.47
C ARG A 253 2.86 -18.27 -8.19
N ASN A 254 2.65 -17.53 -9.28
CA ASN A 254 3.70 -17.07 -10.18
C ASN A 254 3.52 -15.58 -10.50
N PRO A 255 3.76 -14.68 -9.53
CA PRO A 255 3.60 -13.24 -9.71
C PRO A 255 4.54 -12.69 -10.79
N ALA A 256 4.04 -11.73 -11.58
CA ALA A 256 4.89 -10.94 -12.46
C ALA A 256 5.90 -10.16 -11.62
N GLN A 257 7.17 -10.14 -12.01
CA GLN A 257 8.17 -9.19 -11.52
C GLN A 257 8.31 -9.11 -9.97
N GLY A 258 7.92 -10.15 -9.24
CA GLY A 258 7.93 -10.15 -7.77
C GLY A 258 7.00 -9.12 -7.11
N LEU A 259 5.92 -8.70 -7.79
CA LEU A 259 4.97 -7.69 -7.29
C LEU A 259 4.32 -8.06 -5.95
N TRP A 260 4.24 -9.36 -5.64
CA TRP A 260 3.89 -9.89 -4.33
C TRP A 260 4.67 -11.18 -4.07
N SER A 261 4.66 -11.65 -2.82
CA SER A 261 5.21 -12.96 -2.46
C SER A 261 4.33 -14.05 -3.05
N ALA A 262 4.93 -14.96 -3.82
CA ALA A 262 4.24 -16.13 -4.37
C ALA A 262 3.61 -16.98 -3.25
N ILE A 263 2.35 -17.39 -3.44
CA ILE A 263 1.68 -18.35 -2.56
C ILE A 263 1.33 -19.59 -3.39
N PRO A 264 1.77 -20.80 -3.02
CA PRO A 264 1.58 -22.02 -3.80
C PRO A 264 0.15 -22.59 -3.67
N VAL A 265 -0.86 -21.75 -3.92
CA VAL A 265 -2.30 -22.07 -3.82
C VAL A 265 -2.63 -23.31 -4.65
N THR A 266 -3.33 -24.27 -4.07
CA THR A 266 -3.66 -25.53 -4.76
C THR A 266 -5.05 -25.48 -5.39
N TYR A 267 -5.28 -26.28 -6.43
CA TYR A 267 -6.60 -26.40 -7.03
C TYR A 267 -6.78 -27.75 -7.73
N ARG A 268 -8.04 -28.15 -7.94
CA ARG A 268 -8.39 -29.39 -8.65
C ARG A 268 -8.51 -29.11 -10.15
N ARG A 269 -7.81 -29.91 -10.97
CA ARG A 269 -7.87 -29.83 -12.44
C ARG A 269 -9.16 -30.42 -13.03
N THR A 270 -9.77 -31.35 -12.32
CA THR A 270 -11.05 -31.97 -12.70
C THR A 270 -12.04 -31.71 -11.59
N LEU A 271 -13.21 -31.20 -11.97
CA LEU A 271 -14.30 -30.86 -11.06
C LEU A 271 -15.52 -31.71 -11.36
N PRO A 272 -16.49 -31.77 -10.43
CA PRO A 272 -17.81 -32.29 -10.75
C PRO A 272 -18.41 -31.58 -11.97
N ALA A 273 -19.37 -32.24 -12.63
CA ALA A 273 -20.02 -31.70 -13.82
C ALA A 273 -20.66 -30.33 -13.55
N PHE A 274 -20.48 -29.40 -14.49
CA PHE A 274 -20.99 -28.04 -14.34
C PHE A 274 -22.51 -27.99 -14.30
N VAL A 275 -23.04 -27.27 -13.32
CA VAL A 275 -24.46 -26.93 -13.16
C VAL A 275 -24.62 -25.43 -13.43
N GLY A 276 -25.10 -25.09 -14.62
CA GLY A 276 -25.36 -23.72 -15.04
C GLY A 276 -26.73 -23.24 -14.56
N CYS A 277 -26.77 -22.09 -13.89
CA CYS A 277 -28.01 -21.59 -13.30
C CYS A 277 -28.27 -20.12 -13.65
N THR A 278 -29.45 -19.86 -14.20
CA THR A 278 -30.00 -18.51 -14.39
C THR A 278 -30.96 -18.09 -13.26
N GLY A 279 -31.19 -18.98 -12.29
CA GLY A 279 -32.00 -18.78 -11.07
C GLY A 279 -31.51 -19.67 -9.91
N SER A 280 -32.31 -19.83 -8.85
CA SER A 280 -31.95 -20.73 -7.73
C SER A 280 -31.94 -22.18 -8.18
N CYS A 281 -30.88 -22.92 -7.86
CA CYS A 281 -30.67 -24.29 -8.29
C CYS A 281 -29.83 -25.05 -7.25
N ASP A 282 -29.98 -26.37 -7.21
CA ASP A 282 -29.14 -27.20 -6.34
C ASP A 282 -27.74 -27.37 -6.94
N THR A 283 -26.77 -26.66 -6.37
CA THR A 283 -25.35 -26.74 -6.73
C THR A 283 -24.56 -27.71 -5.86
N SER A 284 -25.20 -28.46 -4.95
CA SER A 284 -24.52 -29.32 -3.98
C SER A 284 -23.68 -30.43 -4.61
N SER A 285 -24.07 -30.91 -5.79
CA SER A 285 -23.29 -31.89 -6.57
C SER A 285 -21.93 -31.37 -7.04
N MET A 286 -21.73 -30.05 -7.02
CA MET A 286 -20.48 -29.40 -7.37
C MET A 286 -19.61 -29.05 -6.16
N ASP A 287 -20.05 -29.29 -4.93
CA ASP A 287 -19.22 -29.02 -3.76
C ASP A 287 -17.95 -29.87 -3.78
N ILE A 288 -16.83 -29.27 -3.42
CA ILE A 288 -15.54 -29.95 -3.33
C ILE A 288 -14.91 -29.68 -1.96
N PRO A 289 -14.11 -30.62 -1.41
CA PRO A 289 -13.33 -30.31 -0.22
C PRO A 289 -12.24 -29.28 -0.56
N THR A 290 -11.81 -28.50 0.43
CA THR A 290 -10.67 -27.59 0.31
C THR A 290 -9.44 -28.35 -0.24
N PRO A 291 -8.93 -27.99 -1.43
CA PRO A 291 -7.68 -28.53 -1.96
C PRO A 291 -6.54 -28.47 -0.94
N GLN A 292 -5.70 -29.51 -0.92
CA GLN A 292 -4.60 -29.62 0.05
C GLN A 292 -3.22 -29.65 -0.66
N PRO A 293 -2.17 -29.09 -0.05
CA PRO A 293 -2.23 -28.21 1.13
C PRO A 293 -2.97 -26.91 0.81
N HIS A 294 -3.66 -26.37 1.81
CA HIS A 294 -4.37 -25.10 1.72
C HIS A 294 -3.55 -23.96 2.31
N HIS A 295 -3.84 -22.73 1.90
CA HIS A 295 -3.02 -21.55 2.19
C HIS A 295 -3.85 -20.35 2.61
N THR A 296 -3.24 -19.48 3.41
CA THR A 296 -3.78 -18.19 3.83
C THR A 296 -2.80 -17.08 3.47
N GLU A 297 -3.22 -15.83 3.63
CA GLU A 297 -2.44 -14.64 3.29
C GLU A 297 -1.25 -14.44 4.24
N GLY A 298 -0.04 -14.28 3.66
CA GLY A 298 1.22 -14.33 4.41
C GLY A 298 1.76 -15.76 4.64
N GLY A 299 1.21 -16.75 3.92
CA GLY A 299 1.29 -18.17 4.23
C GLY A 299 2.68 -18.78 4.46
N GLY A 300 2.74 -19.60 5.51
CA GLY A 300 2.99 -21.03 5.34
C GLY A 300 1.69 -21.77 5.65
N GLY A 301 1.32 -22.76 4.82
CA GLY A 301 0.15 -23.62 5.03
C GLY A 301 0.19 -24.36 6.36
N GLY A 302 -0.94 -24.99 6.73
CA GLY A 302 -1.13 -25.75 7.97
C GLY A 302 -0.19 -26.95 8.14
N GLY A 303 1.09 -26.68 8.33
CA GLY A 303 2.16 -27.60 8.67
C GLY A 303 3.16 -26.86 9.57
N GLY A 304 2.95 -26.95 10.88
CA GLY A 304 4.01 -26.80 11.89
C GLY A 304 4.92 -25.58 11.84
N ASP A 305 4.44 -24.38 11.47
CA ASP A 305 5.22 -23.18 11.74
C ASP A 305 5.33 -23.00 13.25
N THR A 306 6.53 -23.24 13.77
CA THR A 306 6.91 -23.11 15.18
C THR A 306 7.89 -21.96 15.39
N THR A 307 8.17 -21.17 14.34
CA THR A 307 9.17 -20.11 14.37
C THR A 307 8.50 -18.82 14.82
N PRO A 308 8.89 -18.26 15.99
CA PRO A 308 8.19 -17.07 16.43
C PRO A 308 8.66 -15.81 15.70
N PRO A 309 7.77 -14.80 15.54
CA PRO A 309 8.13 -13.56 14.87
C PRO A 309 9.26 -12.84 15.57
N ARG A 310 10.13 -12.25 14.76
CA ARG A 310 11.34 -11.53 15.18
C ARG A 310 11.33 -10.12 14.65
N VAL A 311 11.69 -9.18 15.51
CA VAL A 311 11.81 -7.77 15.14
C VAL A 311 13.04 -7.55 14.26
N THR A 312 12.81 -7.20 12.99
CA THR A 312 13.81 -6.88 11.96
C THR A 312 14.17 -5.40 11.93
N VAL A 313 13.22 -4.51 12.23
CA VAL A 313 13.45 -3.05 12.25
C VAL A 313 13.07 -2.47 13.61
N ARG A 314 13.88 -1.53 14.09
CA ARG A 314 13.58 -0.64 15.22
C ARG A 314 13.91 0.78 14.79
N ARG A 315 12.96 1.70 14.87
CA ARG A 315 13.17 3.07 14.41
C ARG A 315 12.44 4.09 15.28
N THR A 316 13.09 5.20 15.64
CA THR A 316 12.43 6.31 16.33
C THR A 316 11.48 7.04 15.41
N LEU A 317 10.39 7.59 15.96
CA LEU A 317 9.43 8.40 15.22
C LEU A 317 9.07 9.65 16.04
N ASP A 318 8.98 10.76 15.33
CA ASP A 318 8.25 11.97 15.72
C ASP A 318 7.04 12.05 14.78
N ARG A 319 5.88 11.53 15.20
CA ARG A 319 4.73 11.37 14.30
C ARG A 319 3.97 12.66 14.03
N ASN A 320 4.13 13.67 14.90
CA ASN A 320 3.43 14.95 14.80
C ASN A 320 4.36 16.08 14.33
N ALA A 321 5.64 15.78 14.10
CA ALA A 321 6.66 16.67 13.58
C ALA A 321 6.95 17.88 14.48
N ASN A 322 6.84 17.71 15.81
CA ASN A 322 7.00 18.80 16.78
C ASN A 322 8.41 18.89 17.37
N GLY A 323 9.33 18.01 16.97
CA GLY A 323 10.72 17.96 17.43
C GLY A 323 10.94 17.03 18.62
N HIS A 324 9.93 16.26 19.01
CA HIS A 324 10.01 15.27 20.08
C HIS A 324 9.68 13.87 19.57
N ILE A 325 10.45 12.87 19.98
CA ILE A 325 10.10 11.48 19.68
C ILE A 325 8.90 11.05 20.54
N ASP A 326 7.93 10.41 19.91
CA ASP A 326 6.67 9.99 20.53
C ASP A 326 6.33 8.51 20.28
N ALA A 327 7.13 7.83 19.45
CA ALA A 327 7.01 6.41 19.22
C ALA A 327 8.31 5.73 18.81
N ILE A 328 8.34 4.40 18.98
CA ILE A 328 9.24 3.48 18.29
C ILE A 328 8.43 2.62 17.32
N GLU A 329 8.87 2.55 16.06
CA GLU A 329 8.44 1.55 15.11
C GLU A 329 9.25 0.27 15.28
N LEU A 330 8.56 -0.83 15.54
CA LEU A 330 9.06 -2.19 15.42
C LEU A 330 8.50 -2.78 14.12
N ARG A 331 9.33 -3.36 13.27
CA ARG A 331 8.86 -4.24 12.19
C ARG A 331 9.30 -5.67 12.44
N PHE A 332 8.42 -6.60 12.14
CA PHE A 332 8.66 -8.03 12.24
C PHE A 332 9.01 -8.58 10.86
N ASN A 333 9.66 -9.75 10.84
CA ASN A 333 9.90 -10.53 9.62
C ASN A 333 8.59 -11.03 8.98
N GLU A 334 7.47 -10.96 9.69
CA GLU A 334 6.16 -11.47 9.28
C GLU A 334 5.02 -10.71 9.97
N ARG A 335 3.77 -10.99 9.58
CA ARG A 335 2.59 -10.33 10.17
C ARG A 335 2.36 -10.85 11.59
N VAL A 336 2.05 -9.95 12.50
CA VAL A 336 1.63 -10.27 13.87
C VAL A 336 0.19 -9.81 14.08
N ASN A 337 -0.51 -10.43 15.03
CA ASN A 337 -1.85 -10.02 15.42
C ASN A 337 -1.85 -8.69 16.20
N ASP A 338 -3.02 -8.10 16.43
CA ASP A 338 -3.15 -6.85 17.18
C ASP A 338 -3.53 -7.05 18.67
N ARG A 339 -3.18 -8.21 19.24
CA ARG A 339 -3.52 -8.54 20.62
C ARG A 339 -2.32 -8.29 21.53
N PHE A 340 -2.45 -7.35 22.47
CA PHE A 340 -1.34 -6.92 23.35
C PHE A 340 -1.49 -7.38 24.81
N GLY A 341 -2.30 -8.40 25.08
CA GLY A 341 -2.41 -9.03 26.40
C GLY A 341 -1.04 -9.51 26.90
N GLY A 342 -0.69 -9.09 28.12
CA GLY A 342 0.59 -9.40 28.75
C GLY A 342 1.83 -8.82 28.05
N LEU A 343 1.66 -7.99 27.01
CA LEU A 343 2.77 -7.36 26.31
C LEU A 343 3.33 -6.20 27.12
N ARG A 344 4.64 -6.28 27.37
CA ARG A 344 5.40 -5.25 28.07
C ARG A 344 6.61 -4.88 27.24
N VAL A 345 6.72 -3.63 26.87
CA VAL A 345 7.92 -3.06 26.23
C VAL A 345 8.48 -1.97 27.14
N ALA A 346 9.80 -1.86 27.21
CA ALA A 346 10.49 -0.76 27.87
C ALA A 346 11.26 0.08 26.84
N VAL A 347 11.14 1.40 26.96
CA VAL A 347 11.86 2.39 26.16
C VAL A 347 12.64 3.29 27.12
N GLY A 348 13.97 3.17 27.10
CA GLY A 348 14.85 3.77 28.10
C GLY A 348 14.61 5.27 28.32
N GLY A 349 14.07 5.62 29.49
CA GLY A 349 13.81 7.00 29.90
C GLY A 349 12.57 7.64 29.27
N TYR A 350 11.66 6.89 28.65
CA TYR A 350 10.39 7.40 28.10
C TYR A 350 9.19 6.69 28.70
N CYS A 351 9.17 5.36 28.61
CA CYS A 351 8.14 4.53 29.20
C CYS A 351 8.76 3.24 29.70
N ASP A 352 8.34 2.81 30.87
CA ASP A 352 8.61 1.47 31.38
C ASP A 352 7.26 0.85 31.72
N SER A 353 7.11 -0.41 31.36
CA SER A 353 5.93 -1.18 31.73
C SER A 353 6.12 -1.89 33.07
N ASP A 354 7.23 -1.63 33.79
CA ASP A 354 7.41 -2.04 35.19
C ASP A 354 6.48 -1.28 36.15
N PRO A 355 5.47 -1.97 36.73
CA PRO A 355 4.54 -1.36 37.68
C PRO A 355 5.20 -0.81 38.94
N SER A 356 6.45 -1.23 39.23
CA SER A 356 7.23 -0.74 40.36
C SER A 356 7.92 0.60 40.11
N THR A 357 7.89 1.11 38.88
CA THR A 357 8.49 2.40 38.51
C THR A 357 7.41 3.47 38.36
N LEU A 358 7.69 4.71 38.78
CA LEU A 358 6.78 5.87 38.60
C LEU A 358 6.69 6.35 37.14
N VAL A 359 7.13 5.55 36.18
CA VAL A 359 7.16 5.89 34.74
C VAL A 359 5.86 5.39 34.09
N GLN A 360 5.23 6.21 33.23
CA GLN A 360 4.01 5.79 32.54
C GLN A 360 4.26 4.56 31.65
N PRO A 361 3.29 3.61 31.58
CA PRO A 361 3.40 2.45 30.72
C PRO A 361 3.33 2.86 29.24
N CYS A 362 4.09 2.16 28.41
CA CYS A 362 4.00 2.33 26.96
C CYS A 362 2.60 1.90 26.46
N ARG A 363 2.13 2.54 25.40
CA ARG A 363 0.92 2.13 24.67
C ARG A 363 1.31 1.46 23.35
N TYR A 364 0.44 0.62 22.82
CA TYR A 364 0.76 -0.18 21.64
C TYR A 364 -0.31 -0.04 20.58
N HIS A 365 0.11 0.01 19.33
CA HIS A 365 -0.78 -0.09 18.18
C HIS A 365 0.00 -0.59 16.97
N THR A 366 -0.56 -1.42 16.11
CA THR A 366 0.10 -1.96 14.91
C THR A 366 0.06 -1.02 13.70
N GLY A 367 -0.65 0.10 13.81
CA GLY A 367 -0.79 1.08 12.72
C GLY A 367 -1.62 0.57 11.53
N GLY A 368 -2.33 -0.55 11.71
CA GLY A 368 -3.23 -1.23 10.77
C GLY A 368 -3.57 -2.63 11.28
N VAL A 369 -4.59 -3.30 10.73
CA VAL A 369 -5.02 -4.62 11.24
C VAL A 369 -4.01 -5.72 10.91
N ASN A 370 -3.60 -6.51 11.90
CA ASN A 370 -2.78 -7.73 11.83
C ASN A 370 -1.65 -7.67 10.78
N ASN A 371 -0.72 -6.73 10.95
CA ASN A 371 0.36 -6.45 10.00
C ASN A 371 1.75 -6.73 10.62
N ASN A 372 2.83 -6.48 9.88
CA ASN A 372 4.19 -6.71 10.37
C ASN A 372 4.82 -5.49 11.07
N ARG A 373 4.02 -4.52 11.51
CA ARG A 373 4.44 -3.25 12.08
C ARG A 373 3.77 -3.05 13.43
N MET A 374 4.54 -2.59 14.41
CA MET A 374 4.05 -2.22 15.73
C MET A 374 4.66 -0.89 16.15
N LEU A 375 3.82 0.02 16.62
CA LEU A 375 4.20 1.26 17.25
C LEU A 375 4.12 1.10 18.77
N VAL A 376 5.24 1.39 19.41
CA VAL A 376 5.34 1.56 20.87
C VAL A 376 5.27 3.06 21.12
N ILE A 377 4.16 3.53 21.67
CA ILE A 377 3.81 4.95 21.83
C ILE A 377 4.05 5.37 23.29
N PHE A 378 4.62 6.55 23.48
CA PHE A 378 4.92 7.12 24.79
C PHE A 378 4.79 8.64 24.83
N GLY A 379 4.82 9.19 26.04
CA GLY A 379 4.80 10.64 26.26
C GLY A 379 6.12 11.30 25.86
N GLU A 380 6.01 12.48 25.26
CA GLU A 380 7.14 13.31 24.87
C GLU A 380 7.85 13.92 26.08
N LYS A 381 9.15 14.19 25.93
CA LYS A 381 9.92 14.95 26.92
C LYS A 381 9.78 16.45 26.70
N ARG A 382 10.15 17.22 27.71
CA ARG A 382 10.25 18.69 27.61
C ARG A 382 11.40 19.18 26.73
N VAL A 383 12.30 18.29 26.32
CA VAL A 383 13.51 18.61 25.54
C VAL A 383 13.38 17.97 24.17
N PHE A 384 13.73 18.72 23.11
CA PHE A 384 13.78 18.21 21.74
C PHE A 384 14.80 17.07 21.63
N ASP A 385 14.38 15.97 21.01
CA ASP A 385 15.10 14.70 21.10
C ASP A 385 14.92 13.80 19.87
N THR A 386 14.61 14.39 18.72
CA THR A 386 14.53 13.71 17.40
C THR A 386 15.77 12.84 17.10
N ALA A 387 16.98 13.35 17.34
CA ALA A 387 18.23 12.58 17.20
C ALA A 387 18.50 11.52 18.30
N ARG A 388 17.58 11.28 19.26
CA ARG A 388 17.80 10.30 20.34
C ARG A 388 17.31 8.92 19.93
N THR A 389 18.14 7.91 20.17
CA THR A 389 17.83 6.49 19.95
C THR A 389 17.80 5.71 21.26
N PRO A 390 16.74 5.86 22.08
CA PRO A 390 16.66 5.17 23.38
C PRO A 390 16.59 3.66 23.21
N ARG A 391 17.25 2.91 24.11
CA ARG A 391 17.23 1.43 24.08
C ARG A 391 15.80 0.91 24.27
N VAL A 392 15.41 -0.06 23.44
CA VAL A 392 14.07 -0.69 23.44
C VAL A 392 14.20 -2.17 23.74
N ARG A 393 13.34 -2.70 24.63
CA ARG A 393 13.32 -4.12 24.98
C ARG A 393 11.89 -4.64 25.16
N ILE A 394 11.55 -5.75 24.52
CA ILE A 394 10.32 -6.51 24.80
C ILE A 394 10.55 -7.34 26.08
N LEU A 395 9.83 -7.04 27.16
CA LEU A 395 9.99 -7.65 28.48
C LEU A 395 9.14 -8.90 28.68
N SER A 396 7.89 -8.87 28.21
CA SER A 396 6.94 -9.99 28.29
C SER A 396 5.92 -9.90 27.18
N ASN A 397 5.28 -11.02 26.86
CA ASN A 397 4.21 -11.11 25.87
C ASN A 397 3.37 -12.36 26.14
N GLN A 398 2.04 -12.28 26.01
CA GLN A 398 1.15 -13.45 26.14
C GLN A 398 0.24 -13.65 24.93
N THR A 399 0.00 -12.63 24.11
CA THR A 399 -0.98 -12.73 23.00
C THR A 399 -0.47 -12.25 21.65
N LEU A 400 0.60 -11.45 21.59
CA LEU A 400 1.14 -10.96 20.32
C LEU A 400 1.82 -12.11 19.58
N ALA A 401 1.23 -12.59 18.50
CA ALA A 401 1.67 -13.79 17.78
C ALA A 401 1.53 -13.61 16.27
N ASP A 402 2.19 -14.45 15.49
CA ASP A 402 1.84 -14.64 14.08
C ASP A 402 0.46 -15.30 13.90
N ALA A 403 0.13 -15.60 12.65
CA ALA A 403 -1.07 -16.34 12.29
C ALA A 403 -1.06 -17.80 12.75
N ALA A 404 0.12 -18.40 12.97
CA ALA A 404 0.30 -19.77 13.46
C ALA A 404 0.19 -19.89 14.99
N GLY A 405 0.17 -18.77 15.71
CA GLY A 405 0.07 -18.70 17.17
C GLY A 405 1.43 -18.67 17.88
N ASN A 406 2.55 -18.53 17.17
CA ASN A 406 3.85 -18.40 17.80
C ASN A 406 4.01 -16.98 18.38
N LEU A 407 4.21 -16.91 19.70
CA LEU A 407 4.33 -15.65 20.41
C LEU A 407 5.65 -14.93 20.10
N VAL A 408 5.58 -13.63 19.80
CA VAL A 408 6.75 -12.74 19.80
C VAL A 408 7.51 -12.94 21.11
N ARG A 409 8.77 -13.37 21.02
CA ARG A 409 9.56 -13.73 22.20
C ARG A 409 10.03 -12.49 22.96
N PRO A 410 9.96 -12.50 24.30
CA PRO A 410 10.68 -11.54 25.13
C PRO A 410 12.19 -11.55 24.84
N GLU A 411 12.82 -10.40 25.04
CA GLU A 411 14.22 -10.17 24.76
C GLU A 411 15.03 -10.12 26.05
N THR A 412 16.15 -10.84 26.09
CA THR A 412 17.09 -10.79 27.22
C THR A 412 17.81 -9.44 27.30
N VAL A 413 18.14 -8.86 26.15
CA VAL A 413 18.87 -7.58 26.04
C VAL A 413 18.13 -6.62 25.12
N GLY A 414 17.99 -5.37 25.55
CA GLY A 414 17.39 -4.33 24.72
C GLY A 414 18.32 -3.86 23.60
N ARG A 415 17.76 -3.43 22.47
CA ARG A 415 18.51 -2.95 21.31
C ARG A 415 18.33 -1.45 21.09
N ILE A 416 19.32 -0.82 20.46
CA ILE A 416 19.26 0.60 20.09
C ILE A 416 18.55 0.70 18.73
N PRO A 417 17.45 1.47 18.62
CA PRO A 417 16.77 1.70 17.36
C PRO A 417 17.65 2.53 16.41
N ALA A 418 17.40 2.39 15.10
CA ALA A 418 17.88 3.37 14.14
C ALA A 418 17.16 4.71 14.38
N ASP A 419 17.84 5.80 14.04
CA ASP A 419 17.20 7.09 14.00
C ASP A 419 16.24 7.15 12.81
N GLY A 420 14.99 7.51 13.04
CA GLY A 420 14.00 7.73 11.99
C GLY A 420 13.15 8.98 12.16
N ALA A 421 13.41 9.76 13.21
CA ALA A 421 12.67 10.99 13.44
C ALA A 421 13.42 12.10 12.72
N GLY A 422 12.77 12.73 11.73
CA GLY A 422 13.39 13.83 11.01
C GLY A 422 13.51 15.10 11.86
N PRO A 423 14.36 16.06 11.45
CA PRO A 423 14.56 17.30 12.18
C PRO A 423 13.31 18.19 12.06
N ALA A 424 12.86 18.80 13.16
CA ALA A 424 11.79 19.80 13.18
C ALA A 424 12.36 21.21 13.38
N LEU A 425 11.75 22.22 12.76
CA LEU A 425 11.99 23.62 13.08
C LEU A 425 11.24 23.97 14.37
N VAL A 426 11.99 24.31 15.42
CA VAL A 426 11.44 24.50 16.78
C VAL A 426 11.47 25.94 17.25
N GLY A 427 12.17 26.81 16.52
CA GLY A 427 12.19 28.23 16.82
C GLY A 427 12.82 29.07 15.72
N ALA A 428 12.38 30.31 15.62
CA ALA A 428 12.96 31.30 14.73
C ALA A 428 12.93 32.68 15.38
N ARG A 429 13.96 33.50 15.12
CA ARG A 429 14.02 34.89 15.59
C ARG A 429 14.76 35.79 14.61
N THR A 430 14.37 37.05 14.55
CA THR A 430 15.16 38.07 13.83
C THR A 430 16.53 38.23 14.49
N VAL A 431 17.58 38.41 13.70
CA VAL A 431 18.94 38.73 14.18
C VAL A 431 19.54 39.94 13.46
N SER A 432 18.89 40.38 12.39
CA SER A 432 19.17 41.63 11.67
C SER A 432 17.92 42.03 10.88
N ARG A 433 17.97 43.16 10.17
CA ARG A 433 16.84 43.63 9.35
C ARG A 433 16.62 42.77 8.10
N GLN A 434 17.51 41.83 7.84
CA GLN A 434 17.53 40.98 6.64
C GLN A 434 17.89 39.53 6.99
N SER A 435 17.85 39.15 8.27
CA SER A 435 18.25 37.81 8.69
C SER A 435 17.40 37.25 9.83
N VAL A 436 17.02 35.99 9.67
CA VAL A 436 16.34 35.19 10.68
C VAL A 436 17.24 34.04 11.08
N GLU A 437 17.48 33.86 12.37
CA GLU A 437 18.10 32.66 12.92
C GLU A 437 17.02 31.63 13.22
N MET A 438 17.22 30.42 12.72
CA MET A 438 16.37 29.25 12.88
C MET A 438 17.08 28.23 13.76
N ARG A 439 16.32 27.60 14.64
CA ARG A 439 16.77 26.52 15.51
C ARG A 439 15.93 25.28 15.21
N PHE A 440 16.63 24.17 14.98
CA PHE A 440 16.06 22.86 14.74
C PHE A 440 16.18 21.97 15.98
N SER A 441 15.31 20.96 16.07
CA SER A 441 15.30 19.95 17.13
C SER A 441 16.61 19.17 17.21
N GLU A 442 17.32 19.08 16.08
CA GLU A 442 18.61 18.42 15.93
C GLU A 442 19.46 19.05 14.82
N LYS A 443 20.62 18.44 14.52
CA LYS A 443 21.54 18.96 13.50
C LYS A 443 21.09 18.54 12.10
N LEU A 444 20.97 19.51 11.20
CA LEU A 444 20.72 19.26 9.78
C LEU A 444 21.98 18.81 9.04
N SER A 445 21.81 17.94 8.05
CA SER A 445 22.84 17.65 7.05
C SER A 445 23.08 18.89 6.19
N THR A 446 24.28 19.47 6.25
CA THR A 446 24.56 20.72 5.50
C THR A 446 24.30 20.61 3.99
N PRO A 447 24.63 19.49 3.31
CA PRO A 447 24.29 19.32 1.89
C PRO A 447 22.78 19.33 1.58
N SER A 448 21.93 19.00 2.55
CA SER A 448 20.48 18.96 2.35
C SER A 448 19.81 20.33 2.49
N VAL A 449 20.53 21.37 2.91
CA VAL A 449 19.93 22.68 3.22
C VAL A 449 20.08 23.63 2.04
N GLN A 450 18.96 23.93 1.40
CA GLN A 450 18.85 24.79 0.24
C GLN A 450 17.96 26.01 0.55
N LYS A 451 18.13 27.09 -0.22
CA LYS A 451 17.42 28.35 0.04
C LYS A 451 15.92 28.28 -0.26
N TRP A 452 15.53 27.44 -1.22
CA TRP A 452 14.14 27.28 -1.65
C TRP A 452 13.34 26.36 -0.73
N ASP A 453 14.00 25.65 0.20
CA ASP A 453 13.33 24.77 1.17
C ASP A 453 12.51 25.54 2.20
N PHE A 454 12.68 26.87 2.28
CA PHE A 454 12.08 27.72 3.30
C PHE A 454 11.23 28.82 2.68
N VAL A 455 9.99 28.93 3.16
CA VAL A 455 9.10 30.06 2.88
C VAL A 455 9.13 30.96 4.11
N LEU A 456 9.71 32.15 3.96
CA LEU A 456 9.76 33.17 4.99
C LEU A 456 8.71 34.26 4.70
N ILE A 457 7.82 34.51 5.65
CA ILE A 457 6.83 35.58 5.57
C ILE A 457 7.12 36.60 6.67
N MET A 458 7.47 37.82 6.28
CA MET A 458 7.73 38.92 7.22
C MET A 458 6.78 40.07 6.94
N ARG A 459 6.02 40.48 7.97
CA ARG A 459 4.94 41.49 7.86
C ARG A 459 3.89 41.14 6.78
N GLY A 460 3.48 39.88 6.74
CA GLY A 460 2.44 39.39 5.80
C GLY A 460 2.87 39.29 4.35
N ARG A 461 4.17 39.46 4.03
CA ARG A 461 4.70 39.29 2.68
C ARG A 461 5.80 38.24 2.66
N GLU A 462 5.75 37.37 1.67
CA GLU A 462 6.83 36.43 1.41
C GLU A 462 8.13 37.17 1.07
N ARG A 463 9.25 36.62 1.56
CA ARG A 463 10.59 37.16 1.37
C ARG A 463 11.44 36.12 0.68
N LEU A 464 12.04 36.53 -0.43
CA LEU A 464 12.99 35.70 -1.14
C LEU A 464 14.22 35.43 -0.27
N VAL A 465 14.46 34.14 -0.01
CA VAL A 465 15.67 33.66 0.65
C VAL A 465 16.82 33.69 -0.36
N THR A 466 17.87 34.45 -0.05
CA THR A 466 19.05 34.56 -0.92
C THR A 466 20.18 33.65 -0.48
N THR A 467 20.32 33.42 0.83
CA THR A 467 21.45 32.63 1.37
C THR A 467 21.06 31.91 2.66
N MET A 468 21.55 30.68 2.77
CA MET A 468 21.52 29.87 4.00
C MET A 468 22.91 29.81 4.61
N ILE A 469 23.05 30.12 5.89
CA ILE A 469 24.34 30.19 6.60
C ILE A 469 24.28 29.30 7.83
N LYS A 470 25.12 28.26 7.85
CA LYS A 470 25.27 27.42 9.04
C LYS A 470 25.98 28.17 10.16
N ARG A 471 25.61 27.91 11.41
CA ARG A 471 26.33 28.40 12.59
C ARG A 471 27.34 27.36 13.08
N GLY A 472 28.55 27.80 13.38
CA GLY A 472 29.59 26.97 13.98
C GLY A 472 30.47 26.23 12.95
N PRO A 473 31.59 25.64 13.40
CA PRO A 473 32.59 25.05 12.52
C PRO A 473 32.25 23.62 12.07
N THR A 474 31.27 22.96 12.70
CA THR A 474 30.97 21.55 12.43
C THR A 474 30.37 21.35 11.03
N PRO A 475 30.50 20.14 10.44
CA PRO A 475 29.89 19.82 9.15
C PRO A 475 28.35 19.89 9.15
N HIS A 476 27.72 19.78 10.32
CA HIS A 476 26.27 19.79 10.52
C HIS A 476 25.90 20.80 11.60
N SER A 477 24.71 21.40 11.51
CA SER A 477 24.25 22.43 12.46
C SER A 477 22.76 22.35 12.74
N ALA A 478 22.39 22.55 14.01
CA ALA A 478 20.99 22.74 14.43
C ALA A 478 20.57 24.22 14.39
N ILE A 479 21.50 25.13 14.05
CA ILE A 479 21.27 26.56 13.96
C ILE A 479 21.67 27.05 12.59
N TRP A 480 20.73 27.66 11.89
CA TRP A 480 20.92 28.21 10.54
C TRP A 480 20.39 29.62 10.47
N ARG A 481 21.05 30.46 9.68
CA ARG A 481 20.60 31.81 9.40
C ARG A 481 20.17 31.91 7.95
N LEU A 482 18.91 32.30 7.78
CA LEU A 482 18.32 32.67 6.51
C LEU A 482 18.61 34.16 6.28
N ARG A 483 19.19 34.51 5.12
CA ARG A 483 19.34 35.89 4.65
C ARG A 483 18.40 36.19 3.50
N THR A 484 17.87 37.41 3.48
CA THR A 484 17.04 37.94 2.40
C THR A 484 17.75 39.04 1.63
N GLY A 485 17.18 39.46 0.50
CA GLY A 485 17.68 40.58 -0.31
C GLY A 485 17.55 41.97 0.35
N THR A 486 17.70 43.02 -0.47
CA THR A 486 17.95 44.41 -0.03
C THR A 486 16.79 45.09 0.70
N SER A 487 15.54 44.66 0.51
CA SER A 487 14.39 45.20 1.26
C SER A 487 14.31 44.60 2.68
N GLY A 488 14.93 45.26 3.65
CA GLY A 488 14.88 44.84 5.06
C GLY A 488 13.53 45.09 5.74
N TRP A 489 13.40 44.60 6.97
CA TRP A 489 12.26 44.84 7.87
C TRP A 489 12.64 45.72 9.05
N SER A 490 11.64 46.24 9.77
CA SER A 490 11.86 46.95 11.04
C SER A 490 12.47 46.00 12.08
N PRO A 491 13.31 46.46 13.01
CA PRO A 491 13.97 45.59 13.99
C PRO A 491 13.01 44.66 14.74
N ASN A 492 11.85 45.16 15.13
CA ASN A 492 10.80 44.43 15.84
C ASN A 492 9.83 43.63 14.94
N ALA A 493 10.13 43.49 13.65
CA ALA A 493 9.22 42.81 12.75
C ALA A 493 9.12 41.33 13.12
N THR A 494 7.89 40.87 13.30
CA THR A 494 7.57 39.46 13.46
C THR A 494 7.11 38.87 12.13
N GLY A 495 7.05 37.54 12.10
CA GLY A 495 6.65 36.82 10.91
C GLY A 495 6.47 35.34 11.18
N SER A 496 6.51 34.56 10.11
CA SER A 496 6.50 33.11 10.17
C SER A 496 7.48 32.54 9.15
N VAL A 497 8.01 31.38 9.47
CA VAL A 497 8.82 30.57 8.58
C VAL A 497 8.26 29.16 8.58
N ARG A 498 8.25 28.52 7.41
CA ARG A 498 7.89 27.12 7.25
C ARG A 498 8.75 26.50 6.15
N PHE A 499 8.68 25.18 6.05
CA PHE A 499 9.23 24.48 4.89
C PHE A 499 8.34 24.68 3.64
N SER A 500 8.96 24.70 2.47
CA SER A 500 8.27 24.75 1.17
C SER A 500 7.57 23.42 0.88
N SER A 501 6.42 23.47 0.19
CA SER A 501 5.63 22.28 -0.17
C SER A 501 6.15 21.48 -1.38
N SER A 502 7.25 21.91 -2.02
CA SER A 502 7.73 21.38 -3.31
C SER A 502 8.72 20.22 -3.23
N GLY A 503 8.62 19.38 -2.19
CA GLY A 503 9.41 18.15 -2.06
C GLY A 503 10.65 18.28 -1.17
N ALA A 504 10.74 17.36 -0.22
CA ALA A 504 11.93 16.95 0.54
C ALA A 504 12.80 18.13 1.05
N ALA A 505 12.35 18.78 2.14
CA ALA A 505 12.89 20.09 2.51
C ALA A 505 14.28 20.06 3.17
N VAL A 506 14.54 19.26 4.20
CA VAL A 506 15.87 19.09 4.80
C VAL A 506 15.96 17.71 5.46
N THR A 507 17.17 17.18 5.63
CA THR A 507 17.42 15.95 6.38
C THR A 507 18.34 16.17 7.57
N ASP A 508 18.29 15.25 8.53
CA ASP A 508 19.35 15.05 9.51
C ASP A 508 20.59 14.37 8.88
N PHE A 509 21.60 14.05 9.70
CA PHE A 509 22.80 13.33 9.25
C PHE A 509 22.52 11.88 8.81
N PRO A 510 21.70 11.08 9.53
CA PRO A 510 21.23 9.78 9.06
C PRO A 510 20.46 9.78 7.72
N GLY A 511 19.93 10.93 7.28
CA GLY A 511 19.19 11.08 6.04
C GLY A 511 17.66 11.04 6.21
N ASN A 512 17.15 11.17 7.43
CA ASN A 512 15.71 11.25 7.69
C ASN A 512 15.18 12.64 7.34
N TRP A 513 14.09 12.66 6.57
CA TRP A 513 13.44 13.87 6.11
C TRP A 513 12.62 14.55 7.20
N ASN A 514 12.64 15.88 7.20
CA ASN A 514 11.59 16.66 7.88
C ASN A 514 10.20 16.32 7.31
N ILE A 515 9.21 16.24 8.20
CA ILE A 515 7.79 16.04 7.85
C ILE A 515 6.88 17.14 8.43
N GLN A 516 7.46 18.26 8.90
CA GLN A 516 6.73 19.35 9.53
C GLN A 516 6.04 20.23 8.49
N VAL A 517 4.72 20.40 8.63
CA VAL A 517 3.90 21.23 7.74
C VAL A 517 3.49 22.57 8.36
N SER A 518 3.69 22.73 9.67
CA SER A 518 3.26 23.91 10.42
C SER A 518 4.23 25.09 10.30
N PHE A 519 3.69 26.30 10.47
CA PHE A 519 4.48 27.52 10.54
C PHE A 519 5.10 27.68 11.92
N VAL A 520 6.35 28.14 11.96
CA VAL A 520 7.03 28.58 13.18
C VAL A 520 7.06 30.10 13.21
N ARG A 521 6.57 30.68 14.32
CA ARG A 521 6.59 32.12 14.53
C ARG A 521 8.03 32.61 14.63
N VAL A 522 8.37 33.62 13.81
CA VAL A 522 9.60 34.40 13.93
C VAL A 522 9.38 35.43 15.04
N ARG A 523 10.09 35.25 16.16
CA ARG A 523 10.08 36.18 17.29
C ARG A 523 11.01 37.36 17.04
N ASP A 524 10.78 38.45 17.75
CA ASP A 524 11.77 39.52 17.83
C ASP A 524 13.00 39.00 18.58
N GLY A 525 14.18 39.18 17.99
CA GLY A 525 15.45 38.74 18.54
C GLY A 525 16.58 39.75 18.33
N PHE A 526 16.25 40.99 17.95
CA PHE A 526 17.19 42.09 18.06
C PHE A 526 17.47 42.36 19.55
N PRO A 527 18.74 42.38 19.97
CA PRO A 527 19.09 42.91 21.28
C PRO A 527 18.78 44.40 21.39
#